data_AF-A0AAW1L6G7-F1
#
_entry.id   AF-A0AAW1L6G7-F1
#
_cell.length_a   1.000
_cell.length_b   1.000
_cell.length_c   1.000
_cell.angle_alpha   90.00
_cell.angle_beta   90.00
_cell.angle_gamma   90.00
#
_symmetry.space_group_name_H-M   'P 1'
#
loop_
_entity.id
_entity.type
_entity.pdbx_description
1 polymer ?
#
loop_
_entity_poly.entity_id
_entity_poly.type
_entity_poly.pdbx_seq_one_letter_code
_entity_poly.pdbx_strand_id
1 'polypeptide(L)'
;MNQGECTQSAEQRALVGTWLIGEVRTAIEKGYSMLEIYEASGWPTGCDSADDKEKYIQQYLEKEGIQLNPNKIEKNPGLRQVGKAVITSFWGKLGQRENQAQTTIVNEPTITSFWGKLGQRENQAQTTIVNEPTQFFVMLNNPGINLNTVQIINDSTLVVNWEHKEKVYHPLPTANVCLAAYTTAQARLKLYFYLEKLGERVL
;
A
#
# COMPACT_ATOMS: atom_id res chain seq x y z
N MET A 1 21.80 16.01 -20.35
CA MET A 1 21.77 15.31 -19.04
C MET A 1 22.78 16.03 -18.16
N ASN A 2 22.34 16.69 -17.08
CA ASN A 2 23.26 17.38 -16.18
C ASN A 2 24.10 16.34 -15.43
N GLN A 3 25.32 16.10 -15.90
CA GLN A 3 26.34 15.28 -15.22
C GLN A 3 27.13 16.13 -14.22
N GLY A 4 26.44 16.93 -13.41
CA GLY A 4 27.09 17.59 -12.27
C GLY A 4 27.38 16.55 -11.20
N GLU A 5 28.58 16.56 -10.62
CA GLU A 5 28.88 15.74 -9.44
C GLU A 5 27.90 16.08 -8.33
N CYS A 6 27.30 15.03 -7.75
CA CYS A 6 26.31 15.20 -6.70
C CYS A 6 26.99 15.67 -5.42
N THR A 7 26.64 16.85 -4.93
CA THR A 7 27.20 17.47 -3.71
C THR A 7 26.46 17.10 -2.41
N GLN A 8 25.43 16.26 -2.50
CA GLN A 8 24.62 15.86 -1.36
C GLN A 8 25.32 14.78 -0.53
N SER A 9 25.13 14.83 0.80
CA SER A 9 25.66 13.80 1.70
C SER A 9 25.00 12.44 1.46
N ALA A 10 25.68 11.36 1.88
CA ALA A 10 25.14 10.00 1.76
C ALA A 10 23.77 9.85 2.46
N GLU A 11 23.57 10.54 3.57
CA GLU A 11 22.29 10.55 4.31
C GLU A 11 21.16 11.24 3.53
N GLN A 12 21.45 12.35 2.85
CA GLN A 12 20.45 13.06 2.04
C GLN A 12 20.06 12.30 0.77
N ARG A 13 20.93 11.40 0.30
CA ARG A 13 20.67 10.47 -0.81
C ARG A 13 20.06 9.14 -0.36
N ALA A 14 19.94 8.90 0.94
CA ALA A 14 19.47 7.64 1.48
C ALA A 14 17.97 7.45 1.19
N LEU A 15 17.63 6.30 0.62
CA LEU A 15 16.24 5.92 0.41
C LEU A 15 15.73 5.21 1.66
N VAL A 16 14.84 5.86 2.41
CA VAL A 16 14.20 5.29 3.60
C VAL A 16 12.83 4.74 3.20
N GLY A 17 12.62 3.44 3.42
CA GLY A 17 11.38 2.77 3.04
C GLY A 17 11.33 1.31 3.48
N THR A 18 10.21 0.64 3.16
CA THR A 18 10.06 -0.81 3.32
C THR A 18 10.24 -1.46 1.97
N TRP A 19 11.27 -2.29 1.84
CA TRP A 19 11.67 -2.91 0.59
C TRP A 19 11.57 -4.43 0.69
N LEU A 20 11.24 -5.09 -0.41
CA LEU A 20 11.31 -6.55 -0.47
C LEU A 20 12.78 -6.98 -0.54
N ILE A 21 13.11 -8.11 0.10
CA ILE A 21 14.49 -8.59 0.15
C ILE A 21 15.12 -8.79 -1.23
N GLY A 22 14.32 -9.16 -2.24
CA GLY A 22 14.79 -9.27 -3.63
C GLY A 22 15.18 -7.93 -4.26
N GLU A 23 14.47 -6.84 -3.92
CA GLU A 23 14.82 -5.49 -4.36
C GLU A 23 16.11 -5.03 -3.70
N VAL A 24 16.28 -5.30 -2.40
CA VAL A 24 17.50 -5.00 -1.65
C VAL A 24 18.71 -5.73 -2.26
N ARG A 25 18.58 -7.02 -2.57
CA ARG A 25 19.64 -7.80 -3.24
C ARG A 25 20.03 -7.18 -4.59
N THR A 26 19.04 -6.83 -5.41
CA THR A 26 19.27 -6.18 -6.71
C THR A 26 19.94 -4.82 -6.55
N ALA A 27 19.59 -4.06 -5.49
CA ALA A 27 20.24 -2.78 -5.18
C ALA A 27 21.71 -2.99 -4.80
N ILE A 28 22.02 -3.98 -3.95
CA ILE A 28 23.40 -4.33 -3.59
C ILE A 28 24.21 -4.73 -4.83
N GLU A 29 23.65 -5.56 -5.71
CA GLU A 29 24.28 -5.95 -6.99
C GLU A 29 24.55 -4.75 -7.91
N LYS A 30 23.71 -3.71 -7.84
CA LYS A 30 23.88 -2.46 -8.59
C LYS A 30 24.83 -1.46 -7.92
N GLY A 31 25.47 -1.84 -6.81
CA GLY A 31 26.46 -1.03 -6.11
C GLY A 31 25.89 -0.08 -5.04
N TYR A 32 24.64 -0.28 -4.61
CA TYR A 32 24.09 0.48 -3.48
C TYR A 32 24.58 -0.11 -2.15
N SER A 33 24.87 0.77 -1.19
CA SER A 33 25.25 0.39 0.17
C SER A 33 24.06 0.50 1.13
N MET A 34 23.88 -0.51 1.96
CA MET A 34 22.91 -0.48 3.05
C MET A 34 23.44 0.34 4.23
N LEU A 35 22.69 1.36 4.65
CA LEU A 35 23.07 2.24 5.77
C LEU A 35 22.47 1.78 7.09
N GLU A 36 21.14 1.65 7.13
CA GLU A 36 20.40 1.27 8.33
C GLU A 36 19.29 0.27 8.02
N ILE A 37 19.09 -0.68 8.94
CA ILE A 37 18.04 -1.69 8.88
C ILE A 37 17.20 -1.57 10.15
N TYR A 38 15.88 -1.47 9.96
CA TYR A 38 14.91 -1.44 11.05
C TYR A 38 14.34 -2.84 11.27
N GLU A 39 14.81 -3.49 12.33
CA GLU A 39 14.31 -4.80 12.74
C GLU A 39 13.15 -4.63 13.72
N ALA A 40 12.03 -5.33 13.48
CA ALA A 40 10.82 -5.20 14.30
C ALA A 40 10.29 -6.54 14.84
N SER A 41 10.80 -7.67 14.35
CA SER A 41 10.28 -9.01 14.70
C SER A 41 10.97 -9.64 15.93
N GLY A 42 12.13 -9.11 16.34
CA GLY A 42 12.96 -9.70 17.39
C GLY A 42 13.59 -11.04 16.96
N TRP A 43 14.20 -11.72 17.93
CA TRP A 43 14.85 -13.02 17.73
C TRP A 43 13.83 -14.15 17.45
N PRO A 44 14.21 -15.16 16.65
CA PRO A 44 13.37 -16.33 16.41
C PRO A 44 13.20 -17.17 17.70
N THR A 45 12.10 -17.93 17.76
CA THR A 45 11.81 -18.84 18.87
C THR A 45 12.91 -19.90 19.01
N GLY A 46 13.49 -20.04 20.20
CA GLY A 46 14.55 -20.99 20.51
C GLY A 46 15.98 -20.45 20.36
N CYS A 47 16.16 -19.14 20.12
CA CYS A 47 17.47 -18.47 20.12
C CYS A 47 17.72 -17.71 21.43
N ASP A 48 17.91 -18.45 22.52
CA ASP A 48 18.15 -17.88 23.84
C ASP A 48 19.65 -17.76 24.17
N SER A 49 20.48 -18.67 23.63
CA SER A 49 21.93 -18.68 23.86
C SER A 49 22.68 -17.68 22.98
N ALA A 50 23.87 -17.26 23.41
CA ALA A 50 24.72 -16.36 22.62
C ALA A 50 25.16 -17.03 21.30
N ASP A 51 25.48 -18.32 21.34
CA ASP A 51 25.91 -19.10 20.19
C ASP A 51 24.79 -19.22 19.13
N ASP A 52 23.54 -19.39 19.55
CA ASP A 52 22.39 -19.46 18.64
C ASP A 52 22.15 -18.12 17.93
N LYS A 53 22.35 -17.00 18.64
CA LYS A 53 22.23 -15.65 18.09
C LYS A 53 23.31 -15.37 17.05
N GLU A 54 24.55 -15.74 17.34
CA GLU A 54 25.66 -15.58 16.40
C GLU A 54 25.46 -16.47 15.16
N LYS A 55 25.05 -17.72 15.37
CA LYS A 55 24.70 -18.64 14.28
C LYS A 55 23.57 -18.09 13.40
N TYR A 56 22.53 -17.49 13.99
CA TYR A 56 21.45 -16.87 13.24
C TYR A 56 21.96 -15.70 12.37
N ILE A 57 22.79 -14.82 12.93
CA ILE A 57 23.37 -13.69 12.19
C ILE A 57 24.22 -14.19 11.03
N GLN A 58 25.06 -15.20 11.27
CA GLN A 58 25.93 -15.77 10.24
C GLN A 58 25.13 -16.43 9.12
N GLN A 59 24.10 -17.20 9.46
CA GLN A 59 23.20 -17.82 8.47
C GLN A 59 22.43 -16.76 7.66
N TYR A 60 22.02 -15.66 8.30
CA TYR A 60 21.33 -14.58 7.62
C TYR A 60 22.26 -13.85 6.64
N LEU A 61 23.50 -13.59 7.07
CA LEU A 61 24.53 -12.99 6.21
C LEU A 61 24.85 -13.88 5.01
N GLU A 62 25.03 -15.18 5.20
CA GLU A 62 25.33 -16.12 4.11
C GLU A 62 24.17 -16.22 3.10
N LYS A 63 22.93 -16.26 3.59
CA LYS A 63 21.75 -16.49 2.75
C LYS A 63 21.22 -15.22 2.08
N GLU A 64 21.24 -14.11 2.80
CA GLU A 64 20.64 -12.85 2.38
C GLU A 64 21.68 -11.80 1.98
N GLY A 65 22.96 -11.99 2.34
CA GLY A 65 24.03 -11.02 2.09
C GLY A 65 23.96 -9.79 3.00
N ILE A 66 23.17 -9.86 4.07
CA ILE A 66 22.86 -8.71 4.93
C ILE A 66 23.43 -8.95 6.32
N GLN A 67 24.23 -8.00 6.80
CA GLN A 67 24.78 -8.03 8.15
C GLN A 67 23.78 -7.42 9.15
N LEU A 68 23.32 -8.22 10.10
CA LEU A 68 22.40 -7.81 11.17
C LEU A 68 23.16 -7.28 12.38
N ASN A 69 22.57 -6.31 13.08
CA ASN A 69 23.15 -5.72 14.29
C ASN A 69 22.46 -6.31 15.53
N PRO A 70 23.14 -7.14 16.36
CA PRO A 70 22.53 -7.82 17.50
C PRO A 70 21.76 -6.89 18.45
N ASN A 71 22.27 -5.68 18.65
CA ASN A 71 21.70 -4.69 19.58
C ASN A 71 20.41 -4.03 19.07
N LYS A 72 20.13 -4.10 17.75
CA LYS A 72 18.92 -3.54 17.14
C LYS A 72 17.82 -4.59 16.95
N ILE A 73 18.11 -5.87 17.25
CA ILE A 73 17.16 -6.99 17.13
C ILE A 73 16.23 -7.03 18.34
N GLU A 74 15.28 -6.09 18.38
CA GLU A 74 14.26 -6.00 19.42
C GLU A 74 12.85 -6.21 18.84
N LYS A 75 11.97 -6.81 19.63
CA LYS A 75 10.57 -7.02 19.24
C LYS A 75 9.78 -5.71 19.37
N ASN A 76 9.49 -5.07 18.25
CA ASN A 76 8.63 -3.88 18.20
C ASN A 76 7.25 -4.24 17.60
N PRO A 77 6.21 -4.48 18.42
CA PRO A 77 4.91 -4.90 17.92
C PRO A 77 4.24 -3.83 17.05
N GLY A 78 4.42 -2.55 17.37
CA GLY A 78 3.85 -1.42 16.63
C GLY A 78 4.48 -1.30 15.24
N LEU A 79 5.81 -1.22 15.17
CA LEU A 79 6.52 -1.11 13.89
C LEU A 79 6.31 -2.35 13.02
N ARG A 80 6.22 -3.53 13.62
CA ARG A 80 5.88 -4.78 12.92
C ARG A 80 4.46 -4.73 12.34
N GLN A 81 3.49 -4.20 13.08
CA GLN A 81 2.13 -4.04 12.57
C GLN A 81 2.09 -3.03 11.43
N VAL A 82 2.81 -1.91 11.54
CA VAL A 82 2.93 -0.91 10.46
C VAL A 82 3.56 -1.53 9.21
N GLY A 83 4.70 -2.20 9.33
CA GLY A 83 5.37 -2.85 8.19
C GLY A 83 4.49 -3.93 7.56
N LYS A 84 3.81 -4.75 8.37
CA LYS A 84 2.82 -5.73 7.89
C LYS A 84 1.69 -5.05 7.13
N ALA A 85 1.15 -3.96 7.68
CA ALA A 85 0.03 -3.24 7.10
C ALA A 85 0.42 -2.60 5.74
N VAL A 86 1.61 -1.99 5.64
CA VAL A 86 2.16 -1.45 4.38
C VAL A 86 2.21 -2.53 3.31
N ILE A 87 2.77 -3.71 3.62
CA ILE A 87 2.84 -4.83 2.67
C ILE A 87 1.45 -5.30 2.27
N THR A 88 0.53 -5.50 3.24
CA THR A 88 -0.82 -6.00 2.93
C THR A 88 -1.68 -5.01 2.14
N SER A 89 -1.53 -3.72 2.39
CA SER A 89 -2.29 -2.70 1.67
C SER A 89 -1.76 -2.41 0.28
N PHE A 90 -0.45 -2.59 0.06
CA PHE A 90 0.11 -2.51 -1.29
C PHE A 90 -0.54 -3.54 -2.22
N TRP A 91 -0.69 -4.79 -1.75
CA TRP A 91 -1.42 -5.83 -2.50
C TRP A 91 -2.90 -5.50 -2.71
N GLY A 92 -3.57 -5.00 -1.66
CA GLY A 92 -4.96 -4.58 -1.74
C GLY A 92 -5.21 -3.45 -2.73
N LYS A 93 -4.23 -2.54 -2.89
CA LYS A 93 -4.30 -1.42 -3.84
C LYS A 93 -4.15 -1.88 -5.28
N LEU A 94 -3.23 -2.81 -5.55
CA LEU A 94 -3.02 -3.34 -6.90
C LEU A 94 -4.22 -4.14 -7.42
N GLY A 95 -4.94 -4.83 -6.53
CA GLY A 95 -6.16 -5.57 -6.83
C GLY A 95 -7.45 -4.80 -6.51
N GLN A 96 -7.38 -3.49 -6.32
CA GLN A 96 -8.54 -2.69 -5.93
C GLN A 96 -9.59 -2.70 -7.05
N ARG A 97 -10.84 -3.01 -6.69
CA ARG A 97 -11.97 -2.93 -7.61
C ARG A 97 -12.23 -1.46 -8.00
N GLU A 98 -12.26 -1.19 -9.30
CA GLU A 98 -12.39 0.17 -9.86
C GLU A 98 -13.79 0.77 -9.65
N ASN A 99 -14.83 -0.08 -9.59
CA ASN A 99 -16.22 0.34 -9.44
C ASN A 99 -16.76 0.07 -8.04
N GLN A 100 -16.59 1.05 -7.17
CA GLN A 100 -16.90 0.90 -5.76
C GLN A 100 -17.50 2.31 -5.33
N ALA A 101 -18.63 2.42 -4.59
CA ALA A 101 -19.38 3.62 -4.05
C ALA A 101 -19.02 4.22 -2.60
N GLN A 102 -18.70 5.53 -2.40
CA GLN A 102 -18.23 6.22 -1.14
C GLN A 102 -19.24 7.02 -0.22
N THR A 103 -19.50 6.69 1.05
CA THR A 103 -20.15 7.70 1.94
C THR A 103 -19.10 8.56 2.66
N THR A 104 -18.98 9.86 2.34
CA THR A 104 -18.14 10.80 3.10
C THR A 104 -18.96 11.58 4.13
N ILE A 105 -18.61 11.40 5.41
CA ILE A 105 -18.93 12.36 6.48
C ILE A 105 -17.59 13.03 6.83
N VAL A 106 -17.49 14.33 6.56
CA VAL A 106 -16.28 15.09 6.87
C VAL A 106 -16.29 15.42 8.36
N ASN A 107 -15.35 14.88 9.11
CA ASN A 107 -14.84 15.43 10.37
C ASN A 107 -13.41 14.91 10.59
N GLU A 108 -12.48 15.85 10.81
CA GLU A 108 -11.05 15.73 11.14
C GLU A 108 -10.35 14.36 10.91
N PRO A 109 -9.42 14.25 9.93
CA PRO A 109 -8.77 12.98 9.59
C PRO A 109 -7.73 12.58 10.65
N THR A 110 -8.09 11.65 11.53
CA THR A 110 -7.15 10.90 12.37
C THR A 110 -6.43 9.81 11.57
N ILE A 111 -5.28 9.31 12.05
CA ILE A 111 -4.39 8.34 11.34
C ILE A 111 -5.09 7.05 10.85
N THR A 112 -6.25 6.69 11.41
CA THR A 112 -7.08 5.57 10.95
C THR A 112 -7.81 5.83 9.63
N SER A 113 -7.97 7.10 9.24
CA SER A 113 -8.57 7.52 7.96
C SER A 113 -7.69 7.21 6.74
N PHE A 114 -6.37 7.03 6.94
CA PHE A 114 -5.43 6.74 5.87
C PHE A 114 -5.72 5.37 5.21
N TRP A 115 -6.09 4.36 6.00
CA TRP A 115 -6.41 3.01 5.52
C TRP A 115 -7.75 2.92 4.78
N GLY A 116 -8.72 3.79 5.12
CA GLY A 116 -9.99 3.91 4.39
C GLY A 116 -9.83 4.60 3.03
N LYS A 117 -8.96 5.63 2.97
CA LYS A 117 -8.70 6.41 1.75
C LYS A 117 -7.98 5.61 0.67
N LEU A 118 -7.14 4.64 1.06
CA LEU A 118 -6.43 3.76 0.13
C LEU A 118 -7.35 2.75 -0.59
N GLY A 119 -8.51 2.42 0.01
CA GLY A 119 -9.56 1.59 -0.57
C GLY A 119 -10.79 2.37 -1.09
N GLN A 120 -10.69 3.70 -1.18
CA GLN A 120 -11.78 4.60 -1.58
C GLN A 120 -11.96 4.65 -3.11
N ARG A 121 -13.09 5.19 -3.55
CA ARG A 121 -14.02 4.56 -4.47
C ARG A 121 -14.41 5.56 -5.57
N GLU A 122 -13.84 5.56 -6.78
CA GLU A 122 -13.96 6.76 -7.67
C GLU A 122 -15.34 6.97 -8.32
N ASN A 123 -16.08 5.90 -8.64
CA ASN A 123 -17.37 6.00 -9.32
C ASN A 123 -18.56 5.82 -8.36
N GLN A 124 -18.90 6.90 -7.67
CA GLN A 124 -20.09 6.93 -6.82
C GLN A 124 -21.00 8.07 -7.21
N ALA A 125 -22.31 7.83 -7.07
CA ALA A 125 -23.30 8.83 -6.66
C ALA A 125 -22.77 9.81 -5.59
N GLN A 126 -22.26 10.96 -6.02
CA GLN A 126 -21.86 12.08 -5.20
C GLN A 126 -23.10 12.90 -4.81
N THR A 127 -23.12 13.36 -3.56
CA THR A 127 -24.17 14.26 -3.07
C THR A 127 -23.58 15.65 -2.92
N THR A 128 -24.06 16.59 -3.72
CA THR A 128 -23.65 18.00 -3.64
C THR A 128 -24.81 18.86 -3.19
N ILE A 129 -24.54 19.75 -2.21
CA ILE A 129 -25.47 20.78 -1.79
C ILE A 129 -25.28 21.97 -2.73
N VAL A 130 -26.33 22.28 -3.50
CA VAL A 130 -26.34 23.36 -4.48
C VAL A 130 -27.18 24.50 -3.93
N ASN A 131 -26.54 25.65 -3.71
CA ASN A 131 -27.19 26.86 -3.18
C ASN A 131 -27.47 27.91 -4.27
N GLU A 132 -26.96 27.70 -5.48
CA GLU A 132 -27.12 28.63 -6.60
C GLU A 132 -27.72 27.91 -7.82
N PRO A 133 -28.77 28.48 -8.45
CA PRO A 133 -29.39 27.89 -9.64
C PRO A 133 -28.40 27.65 -10.79
N THR A 134 -27.41 28.53 -10.96
CA THR A 134 -26.39 28.42 -12.02
C THR A 134 -25.60 27.13 -11.93
N GLN A 135 -25.21 26.71 -10.71
CA GLN A 135 -24.46 25.48 -10.49
C GLN A 135 -25.33 24.25 -10.82
N PHE A 136 -26.62 24.30 -10.51
CA PHE A 136 -27.57 23.25 -10.87
C PHE A 136 -27.74 23.11 -12.38
N PHE A 137 -27.87 24.22 -13.10
CA PHE A 137 -27.96 24.21 -14.57
C PHE A 137 -26.67 23.71 -15.24
N VAL A 138 -25.51 24.00 -14.67
CA VAL A 138 -24.23 23.44 -15.15
C VAL A 138 -24.20 21.93 -14.95
N MET A 139 -24.70 21.41 -13.82
CA MET A 139 -24.80 19.96 -13.58
C MET A 139 -25.80 19.28 -14.53
N LEU A 140 -26.97 19.90 -14.77
CA LEU A 140 -27.99 19.41 -15.71
C LEU A 140 -27.48 19.32 -17.16
N ASN A 141 -26.72 20.33 -17.59
CA ASN A 141 -26.21 20.41 -18.96
C ASN A 141 -24.86 19.70 -19.15
N ASN A 142 -24.28 19.10 -18.09
CA ASN A 142 -23.05 18.36 -18.22
C ASN A 142 -23.33 16.96 -18.83
N PRO A 143 -22.88 16.68 -20.06
CA PRO A 143 -23.14 15.38 -20.69
C PRO A 143 -22.46 14.22 -19.97
N GLY A 144 -21.41 14.47 -19.19
CA GLY A 144 -20.61 13.47 -18.47
C GLY A 144 -21.15 13.09 -17.08
N ILE A 145 -22.26 13.70 -16.65
CA ILE A 145 -22.89 13.44 -15.36
C ILE A 145 -24.31 12.88 -15.58
N ASN A 146 -24.70 11.94 -14.74
CA ASN A 146 -26.06 11.41 -14.64
C ASN A 146 -26.64 11.90 -13.30
N LEU A 147 -27.79 12.56 -13.36
CA LEU A 147 -28.47 13.04 -12.15
C LEU A 147 -29.40 11.93 -11.66
N ASN A 148 -29.19 11.45 -10.44
CA ASN A 148 -29.95 10.37 -9.84
C ASN A 148 -31.18 10.90 -9.09
N THR A 149 -30.98 11.84 -8.18
CA THR A 149 -32.08 12.44 -7.39
C THR A 149 -31.82 13.92 -7.10
N VAL A 150 -32.89 14.71 -7.06
CA VAL A 150 -32.86 16.12 -6.64
C VAL A 150 -33.86 16.28 -5.50
N GLN A 151 -33.38 16.67 -4.34
CA GLN A 151 -34.20 16.91 -3.15
C GLN A 151 -34.13 18.39 -2.79
N ILE A 152 -35.28 19.04 -2.71
CA ILE A 152 -35.37 20.42 -2.23
C ILE A 152 -35.41 20.35 -0.71
N ILE A 153 -34.41 20.92 -0.03
CA ILE A 153 -34.42 21.01 1.43
C ILE A 153 -35.10 22.31 1.86
N ASN A 154 -34.71 23.43 1.22
CA ASN A 154 -35.21 24.78 1.52
C ASN A 154 -35.38 25.59 0.21
N ASP A 155 -35.99 26.77 0.29
CA ASP A 155 -36.21 27.69 -0.83
C ASP A 155 -34.92 28.10 -1.59
N SER A 156 -33.76 27.96 -0.95
CA SER A 156 -32.45 28.32 -1.50
C SER A 156 -31.45 27.16 -1.57
N THR A 157 -31.85 25.92 -1.22
CA THR A 157 -30.91 24.81 -1.10
C THR A 157 -31.47 23.52 -1.72
N LEU A 158 -30.75 23.00 -2.71
CA LEU A 158 -31.00 21.72 -3.36
C LEU A 158 -29.92 20.71 -2.94
N VAL A 159 -30.33 19.48 -2.67
CA VAL A 159 -29.43 18.34 -2.54
C VAL A 159 -29.54 17.51 -3.80
N VAL A 160 -28.46 17.46 -4.55
CA VAL A 160 -28.39 16.78 -5.84
C VAL A 160 -27.50 15.57 -5.69
N ASN A 161 -28.05 14.38 -5.94
CA ASN A 161 -27.32 13.15 -6.08
C ASN A 161 -27.01 12.93 -7.55
N TRP A 162 -25.74 12.74 -7.88
CA TRP A 162 -25.30 12.57 -9.26
C TRP A 162 -24.13 11.59 -9.36
N GLU A 163 -24.05 10.85 -10.45
CA GLU A 163 -22.97 9.91 -10.76
C GLU A 163 -22.31 10.29 -12.08
N HIS A 164 -21.05 9.93 -12.31
CA HIS A 164 -20.47 10.07 -13.63
C HIS A 164 -21.06 9.01 -14.57
N LYS A 165 -21.45 9.40 -15.79
CA LYS A 165 -21.88 8.41 -16.78
C LYS A 165 -20.71 7.48 -17.09
N GLU A 166 -20.91 6.17 -17.01
CA GLU A 166 -19.91 5.14 -17.37
C GLU A 166 -19.62 5.16 -18.89
N LYS A 167 -18.98 6.21 -19.38
CA LYS A 167 -18.45 6.30 -20.74
C LYS A 167 -17.09 6.98 -20.69
N VAL A 168 -16.12 6.17 -20.28
CA VAL A 168 -14.73 6.01 -20.75
C VAL A 168 -14.02 5.30 -19.60
N TYR A 169 -13.59 4.06 -19.84
CA TYR A 169 -12.77 3.30 -18.92
C TYR A 169 -11.44 4.04 -18.73
N HIS A 170 -11.31 4.78 -17.64
CA HIS A 170 -10.05 5.34 -17.21
C HIS A 170 -9.49 4.40 -16.14
N PRO A 171 -8.55 3.50 -16.49
CA PRO A 171 -7.93 2.66 -15.48
C PRO A 171 -7.27 3.55 -14.44
N LEU A 172 -7.42 3.18 -13.17
CA LEU A 172 -6.71 3.85 -12.09
C LEU A 172 -5.21 3.74 -12.40
N PRO A 173 -4.46 4.86 -12.54
CA PRO A 173 -3.02 4.79 -12.82
C PRO A 173 -2.24 4.12 -11.68
N THR A 174 -2.89 3.92 -10.54
CA THR A 174 -2.34 3.28 -9.33
C THR A 174 -2.74 1.81 -9.17
N ALA A 175 -3.63 1.27 -10.00
CA ALA A 175 -4.08 -0.12 -9.93
C ALA A 175 -3.51 -0.94 -11.10
N ASN A 176 -3.11 -2.19 -10.83
CA ASN A 176 -2.66 -3.12 -11.86
C ASN A 176 -3.08 -4.54 -11.51
N VAL A 177 -4.23 -4.93 -12.06
CA VAL A 177 -4.86 -6.23 -11.82
C VAL A 177 -3.96 -7.39 -12.27
N CYS A 178 -3.21 -7.22 -13.36
CA CYS A 178 -2.30 -8.24 -13.87
C CYS A 178 -1.15 -8.51 -12.88
N LEU A 179 -0.57 -7.45 -12.31
CA LEU A 179 0.46 -7.60 -11.27
C LEU A 179 -0.11 -8.27 -10.02
N ALA A 180 -1.31 -7.89 -9.57
CA ALA A 180 -1.96 -8.53 -8.43
C ALA A 180 -2.25 -10.02 -8.69
N ALA A 181 -2.72 -10.38 -9.88
CA ALA A 181 -2.98 -11.77 -10.26
C ALA A 181 -1.68 -12.59 -10.33
N TYR A 182 -0.60 -12.02 -10.89
CA TYR A 182 0.69 -12.67 -10.97
C TYR A 182 1.27 -12.97 -9.59
N THR A 183 1.25 -11.99 -8.68
CA THR A 183 1.88 -12.15 -7.36
C THR A 183 1.09 -13.08 -6.45
N THR A 184 -0.25 -13.06 -6.54
CA THR A 184 -1.10 -14.04 -5.84
C THR A 184 -0.94 -15.46 -6.41
N ALA A 185 -0.74 -15.62 -7.71
CA ALA A 185 -0.40 -16.91 -8.31
C ALA A 185 0.97 -17.41 -7.85
N GLN A 186 2.00 -16.55 -7.85
CA GLN A 186 3.33 -16.90 -7.36
C GLN A 186 3.34 -17.26 -5.87
N ALA A 187 2.60 -16.51 -5.04
CA ALA A 187 2.44 -16.83 -3.63
C ALA A 187 1.80 -18.22 -3.42
N ARG A 188 0.78 -18.57 -4.23
CA ARG A 188 0.16 -19.90 -4.19
C ARG A 188 1.13 -21.01 -4.60
N LEU A 189 1.89 -20.82 -5.68
CA LEU A 189 2.91 -21.78 -6.11
C LEU A 189 3.96 -22.00 -5.02
N LYS A 190 4.41 -20.91 -4.37
CA LYS A 190 5.38 -21.00 -3.29
C LYS A 190 4.81 -21.70 -2.06
N LEU A 191 3.54 -21.47 -1.74
CA LEU A 191 2.84 -22.19 -0.68
C LEU A 191 2.80 -23.68 -0.99
N TYR A 192 2.36 -24.09 -2.18
CA TYR A 192 2.32 -25.50 -2.57
C TYR A 192 3.70 -26.16 -2.50
N PHE A 193 4.76 -25.48 -2.95
CA PHE A 193 6.13 -25.97 -2.81
C PHE A 193 6.53 -26.31 -1.36
N TYR A 194 6.07 -25.55 -0.37
CA TYR A 194 6.34 -25.87 1.04
C TYR A 194 5.40 -26.94 1.59
N LEU A 195 4.13 -26.96 1.16
CA LEU A 195 3.18 -28.00 1.56
C LEU A 195 3.62 -29.38 1.08
N GLU A 196 4.14 -29.49 -0.15
CA GLU A 196 4.70 -30.74 -0.69
C GLU A 196 5.84 -31.29 0.18
N LYS A 197 6.71 -30.41 0.71
CA LYS A 197 7.80 -30.82 1.62
C LYS A 197 7.32 -31.33 2.97
N LEU A 198 6.16 -30.87 3.42
CA LEU A 198 5.58 -31.27 4.70
C LEU A 198 4.80 -32.59 4.58
N GLY A 199 4.38 -32.97 3.37
CA GLY A 199 3.71 -34.25 3.10
C GLY A 199 2.44 -34.42 3.94
N GLU A 200 2.30 -35.57 4.60
CA GLU A 200 1.12 -35.89 5.44
C GLU A 200 0.96 -35.00 6.68
N ARG A 201 1.99 -34.24 7.07
CA ARG A 201 1.92 -33.34 8.24
C ARG A 201 1.09 -32.07 7.99
N VAL A 202 0.55 -31.92 6.79
CA VAL A 202 -0.25 -30.76 6.37
C VAL A 202 -1.71 -30.86 6.84
N LEU A 203 -2.17 -32.06 7.24
CA LEU A 203 -3.54 -32.34 7.71
C LEU A 203 -3.65 -32.42 9.22
#